data_AF-A0A9Q0S8M2-F1
#
_entry.id   AF-A0A9Q0S8M2-F1
#
_cell.length_a   1.000
_cell.length_b   1.000
_cell.length_c   1.000
_cell.angle_alpha   90.00
_cell.angle_beta   90.00
_cell.angle_gamma   90.00
#
_symmetry.space_group_name_H-M   'P 1'
#
loop_
_entity.id
_entity.type
_entity.pdbx_description
1 polymer ?
#
loop_
_entity_poly.entity_id
_entity_poly.type
_entity_poly.pdbx_seq_one_letter_code
_entity_poly.pdbx_strand_id
1 'polypeptide(L)' 'MPSKKRKYNQRFPAGRIKKIMQSDEEVGKVAQAVPIIIYILFECFVMVVGERVLYLFI' A
#
# COMPACT_ATOMS: atom_id res chain seq x y z
N MET A 1 -8.55 -29.04 4.55
CA MET A 1 -7.18 -28.53 4.36
C MET A 1 -7.24 -27.01 4.26
N PRO A 2 -6.48 -26.22 5.03
CA PRO A 2 -6.58 -24.77 4.92
C PRO A 2 -5.98 -24.34 3.58
N SER A 3 -6.84 -23.81 2.71
CA SER A 3 -6.49 -23.34 1.37
C SER A 3 -5.36 -22.30 1.47
N LYS A 4 -4.25 -22.57 0.79
CA LYS A 4 -3.04 -21.73 0.76
C LYS A 4 -3.44 -20.32 0.30
N LYS A 5 -3.47 -19.34 1.22
CA LYS A 5 -3.80 -17.94 0.89
C LYS A 5 -2.90 -17.46 -0.24
N ARG A 6 -3.49 -16.93 -1.32
CA ARG A 6 -2.75 -16.33 -2.43
C ARG A 6 -1.83 -15.23 -1.87
N LYS A 7 -0.52 -15.39 -2.05
CA LYS A 7 0.44 -14.31 -1.78
C LYS A 7 0.31 -13.31 -2.92
N TYR A 8 -0.19 -12.11 -2.62
CA TYR A 8 -0.09 -11.00 -3.55
C TYR A 8 1.40 -10.68 -3.74
N ASN A 9 1.83 -10.48 -4.99
CA ASN A 9 3.21 -10.12 -5.31
C ASN A 9 3.46 -8.64 -4.97
N GLN A 10 3.47 -8.32 -3.68
CA GLN A 10 3.66 -6.97 -3.17
C GLN A 10 5.12 -6.75 -2.82
N ARG A 11 5.72 -5.68 -3.34
CA ARG A 11 7.10 -5.28 -3.01
C ARG A 11 7.25 -4.92 -1.53
N PHE A 12 6.17 -4.40 -0.93
CA PHE A 12 6.10 -4.08 0.50
C PHE A 12 5.15 -5.04 1.21
N PRO A 13 5.57 -5.64 2.35
CA PRO A 13 4.70 -6.52 3.11
C PRO A 13 3.57 -5.75 3.79
N ALA A 14 2.36 -6.30 3.79
CA ALA A 14 1.16 -5.71 4.42
C ALA A 14 1.37 -5.31 5.89
N GLY A 15 2.19 -6.05 6.64
CA GLY A 15 2.53 -5.73 8.02
C GLY A 15 3.32 -4.43 8.18
N ARG A 16 4.16 -4.06 7.21
CA ARG A 16 4.90 -2.80 7.23
C ARG A 16 3.97 -1.62 6.96
N ILE A 17 3.06 -1.78 5.99
CA ILE A 17 2.03 -0.78 5.67
C ILE A 17 1.14 -0.57 6.90
N LYS A 18 0.69 -1.65 7.55
CA LYS A 18 -0.09 -1.57 8.79
C LYS A 18 0.66 -0.79 9.89
N LYS A 19 1.96 -1.05 10.10
CA LYS A 19 2.77 -0.31 11.08
C LYS A 19 2.86 1.19 10.77
N ILE A 20 2.98 1.55 9.49
CA ILE A 20 2.99 2.96 9.06
C ILE A 20 1.62 3.60 9.30
N MET A 21 0.52 2.91 8.95
CA MET A 21 -0.82 3.43 9.24
C MET A 21 -1.05 3.66 10.73
N GLN A 22 -0.59 2.73 11.57
CA GLN A 22 -0.74 2.80 13.02
C GLN A 22 0.35 3.63 13.72
N SER A 23 1.19 4.35 12.98
CA SER A 23 1.99 5.43 13.59
C SER A 23 1.12 6.64 13.94
N ASP A 24 -0.04 6.75 13.29
CA ASP A 24 -1.11 7.64 13.68
C ASP A 24 -1.95 6.96 14.77
N GLU A 25 -1.97 7.57 15.96
CA GLU A 25 -2.65 7.03 17.15
C GLU A 25 -4.18 6.99 16.98
N GLU A 26 -4.75 7.82 16.10
CA GLU A 26 -6.21 7.89 15.87
C GLU A 26 -6.72 6.74 15.00
N VAL A 27 -5.85 6.07 14.23
CA VAL A 27 -6.24 5.03 13.24
C VAL A 27 -6.72 3.73 13.90
N GLY A 28 -6.27 3.42 15.11
CA GLY A 28 -6.74 2.25 15.87
C GLY A 28 -6.56 0.91 15.13
N LYS A 29 -7.63 0.08 15.06
CA LYS A 29 -7.57 -1.27 14.46
C LYS A 29 -7.80 -1.23 12.95
N VAL A 30 -6.90 -1.84 12.19
CA VAL A 30 -6.97 -1.91 10.72
C VAL A 30 -7.37 -3.31 10.24
N ALA A 31 -8.35 -3.38 9.34
CA ALA A 31 -8.78 -4.62 8.71
C ALA A 31 -7.70 -5.19 7.75
N GLN A 32 -7.64 -6.53 7.61
CA GLN A 32 -6.57 -7.21 6.88
C GLN A 32 -6.48 -6.83 5.40
N ALA A 33 -7.60 -6.47 4.77
CA ALA A 33 -7.65 -6.05 3.37
C ALA A 33 -7.08 -4.64 3.15
N VAL A 34 -7.14 -3.76 4.15
CA VAL A 34 -6.82 -2.34 3.99
C VAL A 34 -5.34 -2.09 3.63
N PRO A 35 -4.35 -2.72 4.29
CA PRO A 35 -2.95 -2.57 3.88
C PRO A 35 -2.67 -3.06 2.45
N ILE A 36 -3.45 -4.05 1.97
CA ILE A 36 -3.32 -4.59 0.61
C ILE A 36 -3.83 -3.57 -0.41
N ILE A 37 -4.96 -2.93 -0.13
CA ILE A 37 -5.54 -1.89 -0.98
C ILE A 37 -4.64 -0.65 -1.02
N ILE A 38 -4.10 -0.23 0.13
CA ILE A 38 -3.19 0.92 0.22
C ILE A 38 -1.94 0.71 -0.62
N TYR A 39 -1.39 -0.51 -0.66
CA TYR A 39 -0.28 -0.82 -1.57
C TYR A 39 -0.63 -0.54 -3.03
N ILE A 40 -1.82 -0.97 -3.47
CA ILE A 40 -2.28 -0.77 -4.87
C ILE A 40 -2.44 0.73 -5.16
N LEU A 41 -3.05 1.47 -4.23
CA LEU A 41 -3.22 2.92 -4.35
C LEU A 41 -1.87 3.65 -4.38
N PHE A 42 -0.89 3.20 -3.59
CA PHE A 42 0.44 3.79 -3.56
C PHE A 42 1.17 3.64 -4.90
N GLU A 43 1.11 2.46 -5.52
CA GLU A 43 1.69 2.24 -6.86
C GLU A 43 1.03 3.17 -7.91
N CYS A 44 -0.29 3.29 -7.89
CA CYS A 44 -1.02 4.24 -8.75
C CYS A 44 -0.59 5.69 -8.49
N PHE A 45 -0.43 6.08 -7.22
CA PHE A 45 -0.02 7.44 -6.85
C PHE A 45 1.38 7.77 -7.36
N VAL A 46 2.35 6.86 -7.17
CA VAL A 46 3.73 7.06 -7.65
C VAL A 46 3.78 7.20 -9.17
N MET A 47 2.98 6.41 -9.91
CA MET A 47 2.88 6.54 -11.36
C MET A 47 2.36 7.92 -11.78
N VAL A 48 1.25 8.37 -11.19
CA VAL A 48 0.63 9.66 -11.52
C VAL A 48 1.55 10.83 -11.15
N VAL A 49 2.16 10.81 -9.96
CA VAL A 49 3.08 11.86 -9.53
C VAL A 49 4.34 11.86 -10.37
N GLY A 50 4.92 10.69 -10.64
CA GLY A 50 6.11 10.57 -11.48
C GLY A 50 5.89 11.10 -12.89
N GLU A 51 4.75 10.78 -13.51
CA GLU A 51 4.36 11.32 -14.81
C GLU A 51 4.26 12.85 -14.78
N ARG A 52 3.56 13.41 -13.79
CA ARG A 52 3.37 14.86 -13.62
C ARG A 52 4.68 15.60 -13.38
N VAL A 53 5.55 15.03 -12.57
CA VAL A 53 6.88 15.57 -12.29
C VAL A 53 7.74 15.55 -13.56
N LEU A 54 7.70 14.46 -14.33
CA LEU A 54 8.43 14.36 -15.60
C LEU A 54 8.01 15.46 -16.58
N TYR A 55 6.71 15.73 -16.71
CA TYR A 55 6.20 16.84 -17.55
C TYR A 55 6.67 18.24 -17.11
N LEU A 56 7.10 18.42 -15.86
CA LEU A 56 7.64 19.71 -15.39
C LEU A 56 9.10 19.93 -15.84
N PHE A 57 9.82 18.85 -16.16
CA PHE A 57 11.23 18.88 -16.54
C PHE A 57 11.48 18.77 -18.05
N ILE A 58 10.42 18.64 -18.85
CA ILE A 58 10.45 18.62 -20.33
C ILE A 58 9.85 19.93 -20.83
#